data_AF-A0A8T0WRQ6-F1
#
_entry.id   AF-A0A8T0WRQ6-F1
#
_cell.length_a   1.000
_cell.length_b   1.000
_cell.length_c   1.000
_cell.angle_alpha   90.00
_cell.angle_beta   90.00
_cell.angle_gamma   90.00
#
_symmetry.space_group_name_H-M   'P 1'
#
loop_
_entity.id
_entity.type
_entity.pdbx_description
1 polymer ?
#
loop_
_entity_poly.entity_id
_entity_poly.type
_entity_poly.pdbx_seq_one_letter_code
_entity_poly.pdbx_strand_id
1 'polypeptide(L)'
;MGLGLVAHLVRLGVLGSTSDHAPVVSINLFVALLCACIVLGHLLEENRWVNESITALIIGLCTGVVILLTTKGKSSHILVFSEDLFFIYLLPPIIFNAGFQVKKKKFFRNFMTITLFGAVGTMISFFTISLGAISIFSRMNIGTLDVGDFLAIGAIFSATDSVCTLQVLNQDETPLLYSLVFGEGVVNDATSVVLFNALQNFDLNQIDVAVVLKFLGNFCYLFLSSTFLGVFAGLLSAYIIKKLYIGRHSTDREVALMMLMAYLSYMLAELLDLSGILTVFFCGIVMSHYTWHNVTESSRVTTKHAFATLSFIAETSLFLYVGMDALDIEKWEFASDSPGKSICISSILLGLVLVGRAAFVFPLSFLSNLTKKTPLEKITWRQQVSN
;
A
#
# COMPACT_ATOMS: atom_id res chain seq x y z
N MET A 1 5.79 34.28 7.17
CA MET A 1 4.40 34.69 6.84
C MET A 1 3.45 33.52 6.56
N GLY A 2 3.89 32.29 6.30
CA GLY A 2 2.99 31.15 6.00
C GLY A 2 2.23 30.54 7.19
N LEU A 3 2.82 30.51 8.40
CA LEU A 3 2.15 29.92 9.59
C LEU A 3 0.87 30.68 10.01
N GLY A 4 0.82 31.99 9.77
CA GLY A 4 -0.32 32.82 10.15
C GLY A 4 -1.56 32.52 9.32
N LEU A 5 -1.41 32.20 8.03
CA LEU A 5 -2.54 31.93 7.13
C LEU A 5 -3.21 30.59 7.46
N VAL A 6 -2.40 29.56 7.73
CA VAL A 6 -2.89 28.24 8.15
C VAL A 6 -3.60 28.34 9.50
N ALA A 7 -3.01 29.04 10.47
CA ALA A 7 -3.65 29.28 11.77
C ALA A 7 -4.96 30.10 11.65
N HIS A 8 -5.03 31.04 10.70
CA HIS A 8 -6.24 31.82 10.46
C HIS A 8 -7.34 31.00 9.78
N LEU A 9 -6.98 30.12 8.84
CA LEU A 9 -7.89 29.19 8.17
C LEU A 9 -8.43 28.13 9.14
N VAL A 10 -7.58 27.60 10.02
CA VAL A 10 -8.00 26.69 11.11
C VAL A 10 -8.92 27.41 12.10
N ARG A 11 -8.62 28.66 12.49
CA ARG A 11 -9.52 29.46 13.33
C ARG A 11 -10.87 29.75 12.67
N LEU A 12 -10.90 30.02 11.36
CA LEU A 12 -12.13 30.22 10.60
C LEU A 12 -12.98 28.94 10.56
N GLY A 13 -12.36 27.76 10.50
CA GLY A 13 -13.07 26.48 10.59
C GLY A 13 -13.65 26.18 11.96
N VAL A 14 -13.00 26.63 13.05
CA VAL A 14 -13.46 26.43 14.43
C VAL A 14 -14.54 27.43 14.86
N LEU A 15 -14.55 28.64 14.30
CA LEU A 15 -15.51 29.71 14.66
C LEU A 15 -16.79 29.73 13.81
N GLY A 16 -16.90 28.87 12.79
CA GLY A 16 -18.02 28.84 11.84
C GLY A 16 -18.96 27.64 11.97
N SER A 17 -19.12 27.05 13.16
CA SER A 17 -19.95 25.85 13.36
C SER A 17 -21.46 26.17 13.37
N THR A 18 -22.01 26.59 12.24
CA THR A 18 -23.34 26.13 11.85
C THR A 18 -23.16 24.69 11.33
N SER A 19 -23.88 23.73 11.91
CA SER A 19 -23.70 22.27 11.75
C SER A 19 -23.55 21.76 10.31
N ASP A 20 -24.06 22.47 9.32
CA ASP A 20 -24.14 22.01 7.93
C ASP A 20 -22.86 22.23 7.12
N HIS A 21 -21.89 23.01 7.62
CA HIS A 21 -20.67 23.36 6.88
C HIS A 21 -19.39 22.69 7.36
N ALA A 22 -19.42 22.00 8.51
CA ALA A 22 -18.25 21.30 9.06
C ALA A 22 -17.56 20.34 8.06
N PRO A 23 -18.26 19.45 7.32
CA PRO A 23 -17.58 18.54 6.39
C PRO A 23 -16.96 19.29 5.19
N VAL A 24 -17.63 20.35 4.73
CA VAL A 24 -17.15 21.19 3.62
C VAL A 24 -15.85 21.90 4.00
N VAL A 25 -15.75 22.41 5.22
CA VAL A 25 -14.53 23.06 5.74
C VAL A 25 -13.37 22.06 5.83
N SER A 26 -13.61 20.85 6.35
CA SER A 26 -12.57 19.81 6.45
C SER A 26 -12.04 19.40 5.08
N ILE A 27 -12.93 19.17 4.10
CA ILE A 27 -12.54 18.83 2.73
C ILE A 27 -11.77 19.99 2.08
N ASN A 28 -12.21 21.24 2.26
CA ASN A 28 -11.51 22.40 1.72
C ASN A 28 -10.09 22.53 2.28
N LEU A 29 -9.90 22.30 3.59
CA LEU A 29 -8.59 22.32 4.21
C LEU A 29 -7.70 21.21 3.67
N PHE A 30 -8.23 19.99 3.52
CA PHE A 30 -7.51 18.87 2.95
C PHE A 30 -7.06 19.12 1.51
N VAL A 31 -7.96 19.63 0.65
CA VAL A 31 -7.62 19.98 -0.74
C VAL A 31 -6.59 21.10 -0.79
N ALA A 32 -6.70 22.12 0.05
CA ALA A 32 -5.71 23.20 0.13
C ALA A 32 -4.31 22.69 0.52
N LEU A 33 -4.25 21.75 1.47
CA LEU A 33 -3.01 21.10 1.87
C LEU A 33 -2.41 20.25 0.75
N LEU A 34 -3.24 19.50 0.02
CA LEU A 34 -2.79 18.76 -1.17
C LEU A 34 -2.19 19.69 -2.22
N CYS A 35 -2.85 20.80 -2.53
CA CYS A 35 -2.29 21.81 -3.44
C CYS A 35 -0.96 22.37 -2.93
N ALA A 36 -0.86 22.64 -1.63
CA ALA A 36 0.39 23.09 -1.02
C ALA A 36 1.50 22.03 -1.12
N CYS A 37 1.20 20.74 -0.90
CA CYS A 37 2.14 19.64 -1.08
C CYS A 37 2.69 19.59 -2.51
N ILE A 38 1.83 19.72 -3.51
CA ILE A 38 2.23 19.68 -4.92
C ILE A 38 3.13 20.88 -5.27
N VAL A 39 2.74 22.09 -4.86
CA VAL A 39 3.52 23.30 -5.14
C VAL A 39 4.86 23.29 -4.42
N LEU A 40 4.87 22.93 -3.13
CA LEU A 40 6.11 22.84 -2.34
C LEU A 40 7.00 21.70 -2.83
N GLY A 41 6.43 20.56 -3.20
CA GLY A 41 7.16 19.44 -3.81
C GLY A 41 7.89 19.88 -5.07
N HIS A 42 7.19 20.57 -5.99
CA HIS A 42 7.81 21.10 -7.20
C HIS A 42 8.91 22.13 -6.93
N LEU A 43 8.72 23.03 -5.95
CA LEU A 43 9.76 24.00 -5.57
C LEU A 43 10.99 23.35 -4.92
N LEU A 44 10.80 22.20 -4.26
CA LEU A 44 11.86 21.43 -3.61
C LEU A 44 12.50 20.40 -4.53
N GLU A 45 11.98 20.22 -5.75
CA GLU A 45 12.47 19.26 -6.75
C GLU A 45 13.93 19.53 -7.16
N GLU A 46 14.37 20.80 -7.10
CA GLU A 46 15.78 21.16 -7.33
C GLU A 46 16.72 20.54 -6.28
N ASN A 47 16.22 20.24 -5.09
CA ASN A 47 16.98 19.54 -4.05
C ASN A 47 16.83 18.02 -4.21
N ARG A 48 17.88 17.38 -4.72
CA ARG A 48 18.00 15.91 -4.88
C ARG A 48 17.71 15.05 -3.64
N TRP A 49 17.54 15.65 -2.47
CA TRP A 49 17.39 14.98 -1.17
C TRP A 49 15.94 14.87 -0.72
N VAL A 50 14.99 15.56 -1.38
CA VAL A 50 13.59 15.62 -0.95
C VAL A 50 12.69 15.05 -2.04
N ASN A 51 12.08 13.89 -1.77
CA ASN A 51 11.05 13.29 -2.63
C ASN A 51 9.68 13.94 -2.35
N GLU A 52 8.75 13.94 -3.30
CA GLU A 52 7.41 14.52 -3.11
C GLU A 52 6.68 13.89 -1.92
N SER A 53 6.82 12.58 -1.73
CA SER A 53 6.22 11.82 -0.61
C SER A 53 6.74 12.25 0.75
N ILE A 54 8.04 12.52 0.85
CA ILE A 54 8.67 13.00 2.08
C ILE A 54 8.13 14.40 2.40
N THR A 55 7.97 15.24 1.37
CA THR A 55 7.38 16.57 1.50
C THR A 55 5.94 16.48 2.01
N ALA A 56 5.12 15.61 1.41
CA ALA A 56 3.73 15.40 1.82
C ALA A 56 3.63 14.88 3.27
N LEU A 57 4.49 13.94 3.66
CA LEU A 57 4.55 13.41 5.02
C LEU A 57 4.92 14.49 6.05
N ILE A 58 5.93 15.31 5.75
CA ILE A 58 6.36 16.41 6.63
C ILE A 58 5.26 17.47 6.74
N ILE A 59 4.60 17.84 5.65
CA ILE A 59 3.48 18.79 5.67
C ILE A 59 2.32 18.22 6.47
N GLY A 60 2.01 16.92 6.33
CA GLY A 60 1.01 16.23 7.13
C GLY A 60 1.33 16.29 8.62
N LEU A 61 2.57 16.00 8.99
CA LEU A 61 3.06 16.08 10.36
C LEU A 61 2.98 17.52 10.91
N CYS A 62 3.44 18.52 10.15
CA CYS A 62 3.32 19.93 10.54
C CYS A 62 1.86 20.34 10.73
N THR A 63 0.96 19.88 9.87
CA THR A 63 -0.48 20.14 9.97
C THR A 63 -1.05 19.48 11.23
N GLY A 64 -0.68 18.22 11.51
CA GLY A 64 -1.05 17.51 12.73
C GLY A 64 -0.61 18.27 13.99
N VAL A 65 0.64 18.79 14.02
CA VAL A 65 1.13 19.62 15.14
C VAL A 65 0.29 20.89 15.30
N VAL A 66 0.00 21.60 14.20
CA VAL A 66 -0.79 22.84 14.24
C VAL A 66 -2.19 22.58 14.76
N ILE A 67 -2.83 21.49 14.32
CA ILE A 67 -4.16 21.09 14.80
C ILE A 67 -4.09 20.76 16.29
N LEU A 68 -3.12 19.95 16.72
CA LEU A 68 -2.95 19.56 18.12
C LEU A 68 -2.77 20.77 19.06
N LEU A 69 -1.94 21.72 18.65
CA LEU A 69 -1.71 22.97 19.40
C LEU A 69 -2.97 23.85 19.44
N THR A 70 -3.72 23.91 18.34
CA THR A 70 -4.94 24.74 18.25
C THR A 70 -6.09 24.17 19.06
N THR A 71 -6.26 22.84 19.05
CA THR A 71 -7.33 22.14 19.78
C THR A 71 -6.98 21.89 21.25
N LYS A 72 -5.80 22.33 21.72
CA LYS A 72 -5.31 22.16 23.11
C LYS A 72 -5.37 20.70 23.58
N GLY A 73 -5.09 19.74 22.69
CA GLY A 73 -5.12 18.31 23.01
C GLY A 73 -6.52 17.71 23.18
N LYS A 74 -7.60 18.39 22.79
CA LYS A 74 -8.93 17.76 22.68
C LYS A 74 -9.10 17.11 21.31
N SER A 75 -9.83 15.99 21.28
CA SER A 75 -10.04 15.18 20.08
C SER A 75 -10.52 16.04 18.91
N SER A 76 -9.75 16.03 17.83
CA SER A 76 -10.11 16.71 16.59
C SER A 76 -10.62 15.63 15.64
N HIS A 77 -11.94 15.52 15.46
CA HIS A 77 -12.53 14.63 14.45
C HIS A 77 -11.97 14.84 13.01
N ILE A 78 -11.24 15.94 12.80
CA ILE A 78 -10.54 16.28 11.55
C ILE A 78 -9.30 15.38 11.31
N LEU A 79 -8.71 14.80 12.36
CA LEU A 79 -7.50 13.97 12.29
C LEU A 79 -7.77 12.46 12.20
N VAL A 80 -9.04 12.03 12.29
CA VAL A 80 -9.36 10.60 12.34
C VAL A 80 -9.16 9.98 10.97
N PHE A 81 -8.19 9.07 10.86
CA PHE A 81 -7.98 8.25 9.69
C PHE A 81 -9.22 7.38 9.41
N SER A 82 -9.76 7.49 8.20
CA SER A 82 -10.81 6.59 7.72
C SER A 82 -10.17 5.50 6.86
N GLU A 83 -10.19 4.28 7.39
CA GLU A 83 -9.74 3.08 6.69
C GLU A 83 -10.52 2.88 5.37
N ASP A 84 -11.83 3.14 5.40
CA ASP A 84 -12.69 3.09 4.22
C ASP A 84 -12.21 4.04 3.12
N LEU A 85 -11.85 5.29 3.46
CA LEU A 85 -11.32 6.23 2.48
C LEU A 85 -10.03 5.71 1.83
N PHE A 86 -9.16 5.09 2.63
CA PHE A 86 -7.91 4.52 2.15
C PHE A 86 -8.15 3.34 1.20
N PHE A 87 -8.83 2.29 1.66
CA PHE A 87 -9.00 1.06 0.89
C PHE A 87 -9.93 1.24 -0.31
N ILE A 88 -10.99 2.04 -0.18
CA ILE A 88 -12.00 2.17 -1.24
C ILE A 88 -11.57 3.20 -2.29
N TYR A 89 -10.96 4.32 -1.90
CA TYR A 89 -10.70 5.44 -2.83
C TYR A 89 -9.24 5.65 -3.18
N LEU A 90 -8.31 5.53 -2.23
CA LEU A 90 -6.89 5.84 -2.46
C LEU A 90 -6.12 4.65 -3.04
N LEU A 91 -6.34 3.44 -2.52
CA LEU A 91 -5.55 2.27 -2.91
C LEU A 91 -5.80 1.79 -4.36
N PRO A 92 -7.05 1.68 -4.86
CA PRO A 92 -7.30 1.13 -6.19
C PRO A 92 -6.59 1.86 -7.34
N PRO A 93 -6.57 3.22 -7.43
CA PRO A 93 -5.88 3.90 -8.52
C PRO A 93 -4.36 3.73 -8.48
N ILE A 94 -3.77 3.62 -7.29
CA ILE A 94 -2.31 3.42 -7.11
C ILE A 94 -1.92 2.06 -7.68
N ILE A 95 -2.58 1.00 -7.21
CA ILE A 95 -2.28 -0.37 -7.60
C ILE A 95 -2.62 -0.61 -9.08
N PHE A 96 -3.73 -0.04 -9.56
CA PHE A 96 -4.08 -0.10 -10.97
C PHE A 96 -3.03 0.54 -11.87
N ASN A 97 -2.60 1.77 -11.55
CA ASN A 97 -1.57 2.48 -12.31
C ASN A 97 -0.25 1.69 -12.32
N ALA A 98 0.17 1.16 -11.17
CA ALA A 98 1.34 0.31 -11.08
C ALA A 98 1.23 -0.95 -11.96
N GLY A 99 0.09 -1.66 -11.91
CA GLY A 99 -0.18 -2.81 -12.79
C GLY A 99 -0.20 -2.46 -14.27
N PHE A 100 -0.74 -1.29 -14.61
CA PHE A 100 -0.82 -0.81 -15.98
C PHE A 100 0.56 -0.46 -16.56
N GLN A 101 1.45 0.14 -15.76
CA GLN A 101 2.78 0.57 -16.19
C GLN A 101 3.84 -0.53 -16.11
N VAL A 102 3.65 -1.59 -15.30
CA VAL A 102 4.63 -2.67 -15.09
C VAL A 102 5.17 -3.25 -16.41
N LYS A 103 6.49 -3.47 -16.47
CA LYS A 103 7.18 -4.12 -17.59
C LYS A 103 6.92 -5.64 -17.59
N LYS A 104 5.74 -6.02 -18.09
CA LYS A 104 5.15 -7.38 -18.08
C LYS A 104 6.11 -8.51 -18.43
N LYS A 105 6.91 -8.34 -19.50
CA LYS A 105 7.89 -9.37 -19.90
C LYS A 105 8.91 -9.66 -18.79
N LYS A 106 9.37 -8.62 -18.08
CA LYS A 106 10.30 -8.78 -16.94
C LYS A 106 9.59 -9.31 -15.70
N PHE A 107 8.36 -8.85 -15.45
CA PHE A 107 7.51 -9.33 -14.36
C PHE A 107 7.24 -10.83 -14.48
N PHE A 108 6.64 -11.29 -15.59
CA PHE A 108 6.31 -12.69 -15.80
C PHE A 108 7.53 -13.61 -15.88
N ARG A 109 8.67 -13.11 -16.38
CA ARG A 109 9.93 -13.88 -16.36
C ARG A 109 10.45 -14.13 -14.94
N ASN A 110 10.20 -13.20 -14.01
CA ASN A 110 10.61 -13.33 -12.61
C ASN A 110 9.44 -13.69 -11.68
N PHE A 111 8.30 -14.09 -12.23
CA PHE A 111 7.08 -14.33 -11.44
C PHE A 111 7.30 -15.35 -10.32
N MET A 112 8.04 -16.42 -10.59
CA MET A 112 8.37 -17.41 -9.56
C MET A 112 9.21 -16.82 -8.43
N THR A 113 10.15 -15.93 -8.72
CA THR A 113 10.92 -15.20 -7.70
C THR A 113 9.99 -14.28 -6.91
N ILE A 114 9.10 -13.56 -7.58
CA ILE A 114 8.13 -12.66 -6.95
C ILE A 114 7.24 -13.43 -5.97
N THR A 115 6.64 -14.54 -6.41
CA THR A 115 5.80 -15.38 -5.55
C THR A 115 6.61 -16.01 -4.41
N LEU A 116 7.86 -16.41 -4.66
CA LEU A 116 8.74 -16.93 -3.60
C LEU A 116 9.00 -15.88 -2.51
N PHE A 117 9.37 -14.66 -2.88
CA PHE A 117 9.59 -13.57 -1.93
C PHE A 117 8.29 -13.17 -1.21
N GLY A 118 7.19 -12.98 -1.95
CA GLY A 118 5.93 -12.55 -1.37
C GLY A 118 5.22 -13.60 -0.52
N ALA A 119 5.30 -14.89 -0.86
CA ALA A 119 4.63 -15.95 -0.08
C ALA A 119 5.54 -16.62 0.95
N VAL A 120 6.77 -17.01 0.57
CA VAL A 120 7.68 -17.67 1.52
C VAL A 120 8.40 -16.63 2.39
N GLY A 121 8.74 -15.47 1.84
CA GLY A 121 9.36 -14.38 2.61
C GLY A 121 8.44 -13.84 3.70
N THR A 122 7.15 -13.67 3.41
CA THR A 122 6.16 -13.28 4.44
C THR A 122 6.00 -14.33 5.53
N MET A 123 5.97 -15.62 5.19
CA MET A 123 5.94 -16.68 6.21
C MET A 123 7.17 -16.62 7.12
N ILE A 124 8.37 -16.45 6.55
CA ILE A 124 9.61 -16.31 7.34
C ILE A 124 9.56 -15.06 8.22
N SER A 125 9.10 -13.93 7.67
CA SER A 125 8.93 -12.67 8.41
C SER A 125 7.94 -12.83 9.55
N PHE A 126 6.78 -13.45 9.28
CA PHE A 126 5.75 -13.75 10.26
C PHE A 126 6.29 -14.56 11.44
N PHE A 127 6.98 -15.67 11.19
CA PHE A 127 7.53 -16.49 12.28
C PHE A 127 8.61 -15.74 13.06
N THR A 128 9.45 -14.96 12.37
CA THR A 128 10.52 -14.18 13.01
C THR A 128 9.96 -13.10 13.92
N ILE A 129 8.98 -12.33 13.44
CA ILE A 129 8.34 -11.25 14.21
C ILE A 129 7.51 -11.84 15.35
N SER A 130 6.69 -12.87 15.10
CA SER A 130 5.85 -13.47 16.13
C SER A 130 6.66 -14.10 17.26
N LEU A 131 7.66 -14.93 16.94
CA LEU A 131 8.51 -15.57 17.95
C LEU A 131 9.37 -14.55 18.69
N GLY A 132 9.85 -13.51 17.98
CA GLY A 132 10.57 -12.39 18.58
C GLY A 132 9.69 -11.60 19.55
N ALA A 133 8.45 -11.31 19.16
CA ALA A 133 7.47 -10.62 19.99
C ALA A 133 7.13 -11.44 21.24
N ILE A 134 6.85 -12.74 21.10
CA ILE A 134 6.60 -13.65 22.25
C ILE A 134 7.79 -13.63 23.20
N SER A 135 9.02 -13.81 22.69
CA SER A 135 10.22 -13.92 23.53
C SER A 135 10.56 -12.62 24.27
N ILE A 136 10.40 -11.47 23.61
CA ILE A 136 10.81 -10.17 24.15
C ILE A 136 9.68 -9.53 24.96
N PHE A 137 8.46 -9.48 24.43
CA PHE A 137 7.34 -8.80 25.09
C PHE A 137 6.81 -9.58 26.30
N SER A 138 6.89 -10.91 26.30
CA SER A 138 6.59 -11.71 27.50
C SER A 138 7.51 -11.35 28.68
N ARG A 139 8.76 -10.97 28.43
CA ARG A 139 9.71 -10.54 29.47
C ARG A 139 9.47 -9.12 29.97
N MET A 140 8.72 -8.30 29.23
CA MET A 140 8.52 -6.87 29.52
C MET A 140 7.24 -6.57 30.32
N ASN A 141 6.51 -7.59 30.78
CA ASN A 141 5.22 -7.45 31.50
C ASN A 141 4.31 -6.41 30.81
N ILE A 142 4.11 -6.56 29.50
CA ILE A 142 3.24 -5.70 28.70
C ILE A 142 1.83 -6.32 28.73
N GLY A 143 1.08 -6.06 29.80
CA GLY A 143 -0.29 -6.54 29.97
C GLY A 143 -0.43 -8.07 29.92
N THR A 144 -1.67 -8.54 29.85
CA THR A 144 -2.03 -9.94 29.64
C THR A 144 -2.33 -10.16 28.16
N LEU A 145 -1.30 -10.17 27.32
CA LEU A 145 -1.43 -10.55 25.91
C LEU A 145 -1.33 -12.07 25.78
N ASP A 146 -2.22 -12.67 25.00
CA ASP A 146 -2.18 -14.10 24.72
C ASP A 146 -1.25 -14.40 23.54
N VAL A 147 -0.90 -15.68 23.36
CA VAL A 147 -0.07 -16.14 22.23
C VAL A 147 -0.69 -15.74 20.88
N GLY A 148 -2.02 -15.75 20.80
CA GLY A 148 -2.77 -15.31 19.61
C GLY A 148 -2.50 -13.85 19.23
N ASP A 149 -2.37 -12.96 20.20
CA ASP A 149 -2.11 -11.53 19.95
C ASP A 149 -0.72 -11.32 19.34
N PHE A 150 0.29 -12.04 19.82
CA PHE A 150 1.64 -11.96 19.26
C PHE A 150 1.73 -12.53 17.85
N LEU A 151 0.97 -13.57 17.54
CA LEU A 151 0.86 -14.10 16.19
C LEU A 151 0.14 -13.08 15.29
N ALA A 152 -0.93 -12.45 15.76
CA ALA A 152 -1.62 -11.41 15.00
C ALA A 152 -0.69 -10.22 14.67
N ILE A 153 0.14 -9.78 15.64
CA ILE A 153 1.20 -8.77 15.40
C ILE A 153 2.14 -9.24 14.29
N GLY A 154 2.63 -10.47 14.34
CA GLY A 154 3.50 -10.99 13.30
C GLY A 154 2.82 -11.03 11.93
N ALA A 155 1.53 -11.38 11.86
CA ALA A 155 0.80 -11.44 10.58
C ALA A 155 0.64 -10.04 9.97
N ILE A 156 0.22 -9.06 10.78
CA ILE A 156 0.06 -7.66 10.36
C ILE A 156 1.39 -7.07 9.89
N PHE A 157 2.47 -7.22 10.66
CA PHE A 157 3.78 -6.63 10.32
C PHE A 157 4.60 -7.44 9.30
N SER A 158 4.13 -8.64 8.92
CA SER A 158 4.76 -9.42 7.85
C SER A 158 4.45 -8.91 6.45
N ALA A 159 3.30 -8.27 6.26
CA ALA A 159 2.98 -7.55 5.03
C ALA A 159 3.87 -6.31 4.96
N THR A 160 4.56 -6.11 3.84
CA THR A 160 5.38 -4.93 3.63
C THR A 160 4.74 -4.05 2.56
N ASP A 161 4.45 -2.81 2.91
CA ASP A 161 3.91 -1.86 1.94
C ASP A 161 4.99 -1.50 0.91
N SER A 162 4.76 -1.93 -0.32
CA SER A 162 5.63 -1.63 -1.46
C SER A 162 5.39 -0.23 -2.01
N VAL A 163 4.23 0.38 -1.78
CA VAL A 163 3.84 1.68 -2.36
C VAL A 163 4.83 2.76 -1.97
N CYS A 164 5.17 2.88 -0.68
CA CYS A 164 6.15 3.86 -0.21
C CYS A 164 7.53 3.70 -0.85
N THR A 165 8.00 2.46 -1.01
CA THR A 165 9.32 2.19 -1.59
C THR A 165 9.40 2.47 -3.09
N LEU A 166 8.28 2.31 -3.79
CA LEU A 166 8.24 2.46 -5.25
C LEU A 166 8.31 3.92 -5.69
N GLN A 167 7.99 4.85 -4.80
CA GLN A 167 8.13 6.28 -5.07
C GLN A 167 9.58 6.74 -5.11
N VAL A 168 10.48 6.00 -4.45
CA VAL A 168 11.92 6.24 -4.53
C VAL A 168 12.52 5.47 -5.72
N LEU A 169 11.86 4.40 -6.17
CA LEU A 169 12.34 3.53 -7.25
C LEU A 169 11.82 3.99 -8.61
N ASN A 170 12.73 4.48 -9.45
CA ASN A 170 12.39 4.76 -10.84
C ASN A 170 12.31 3.45 -11.67
N GLN A 171 11.12 3.19 -12.24
CA GLN A 171 10.86 2.02 -13.08
C GLN A 171 11.72 1.98 -14.37
N ASP A 172 12.18 3.12 -14.85
CA ASP A 172 13.03 3.19 -16.04
C ASP A 172 14.49 2.90 -15.75
N GLU A 173 15.00 3.34 -14.59
CA GLU A 173 16.36 3.05 -14.15
C GLU A 173 16.51 1.62 -13.62
N THR A 174 15.56 1.16 -12.79
CA THR A 174 15.66 -0.13 -12.08
C THR A 174 14.44 -1.03 -12.29
N PRO A 175 14.08 -1.37 -13.54
CA PRO A 175 12.84 -2.08 -13.86
C PRO A 175 12.70 -3.47 -13.24
N LEU A 176 13.83 -4.14 -12.97
CA LEU A 176 13.83 -5.44 -12.30
C LEU A 176 13.47 -5.29 -10.82
N LEU A 177 14.12 -4.35 -10.13
CA LEU A 177 13.90 -4.10 -8.70
C LEU A 177 12.47 -3.61 -8.46
N TYR A 178 12.01 -2.65 -9.28
CA TYR A 178 10.63 -2.18 -9.26
C TYR A 178 9.62 -3.34 -9.39
N SER A 179 9.82 -4.23 -10.38
CA SER A 179 8.89 -5.35 -10.58
C SER A 179 8.94 -6.39 -9.45
N LEU A 180 10.12 -6.57 -8.82
CA LEU A 180 10.29 -7.49 -7.70
C LEU A 180 9.62 -6.94 -6.43
N VAL A 181 9.95 -5.71 -6.04
CA VAL A 181 9.43 -5.08 -4.81
C VAL A 181 7.92 -4.89 -4.88
N PHE A 182 7.40 -4.37 -6.00
CA PHE A 182 5.96 -4.22 -6.19
C PHE A 182 5.24 -5.57 -6.20
N GLY A 183 5.79 -6.54 -6.96
CA GLY A 183 5.16 -7.86 -7.06
C GLY A 183 5.18 -8.60 -5.72
N GLU A 184 6.29 -8.51 -4.98
CA GLU A 184 6.43 -9.04 -3.62
C GLU A 184 5.36 -8.41 -2.72
N GLY A 185 5.20 -7.08 -2.77
CA GLY A 185 4.11 -6.31 -2.16
C GLY A 185 2.74 -6.94 -2.39
N VAL A 186 2.33 -7.02 -3.65
CA VAL A 186 0.98 -7.52 -3.97
C VAL A 186 0.75 -8.98 -3.52
N VAL A 187 1.78 -9.84 -3.59
CA VAL A 187 1.66 -11.23 -3.11
C VAL A 187 1.68 -11.28 -1.58
N ASN A 188 2.47 -10.43 -0.92
CA ASN A 188 2.60 -10.40 0.53
C ASN A 188 1.29 -10.02 1.22
N ASP A 189 0.53 -9.10 0.63
CA ASP A 189 -0.76 -8.66 1.15
C ASP A 189 -1.75 -9.84 1.16
N ALA A 190 -1.86 -10.55 0.03
CA ALA A 190 -2.69 -11.74 -0.06
C ALA A 190 -2.25 -12.83 0.94
N THR A 191 -0.95 -13.04 1.12
CA THR A 191 -0.42 -14.01 2.07
C THR A 191 -0.70 -13.62 3.53
N SER A 192 -0.58 -12.34 3.88
CA SER A 192 -0.85 -11.85 5.24
C SER A 192 -2.33 -11.98 5.62
N VAL A 193 -3.25 -11.74 4.69
CA VAL A 193 -4.70 -11.94 4.90
C VAL A 193 -5.01 -13.41 5.15
N VAL A 194 -4.42 -14.34 4.38
CA VAL A 194 -4.60 -15.78 4.60
C VAL A 194 -4.08 -16.19 5.98
N LEU A 195 -2.95 -15.60 6.40
CA LEU A 195 -2.32 -15.86 7.68
C LEU A 195 -3.15 -15.32 8.84
N PHE A 196 -3.67 -14.11 8.72
CA PHE A 196 -4.55 -13.52 9.72
C PHE A 196 -5.86 -14.31 9.86
N ASN A 197 -6.48 -14.69 8.75
CA ASN A 197 -7.68 -15.54 8.75
C ASN A 197 -7.39 -16.94 9.30
N ALA A 198 -6.20 -17.49 9.07
CA ALA A 198 -5.79 -18.73 9.69
C ALA A 198 -5.75 -18.58 11.22
N LEU A 199 -5.10 -17.54 11.74
CA LEU A 199 -4.98 -17.32 13.18
C LEU A 199 -6.33 -17.19 13.90
N GLN A 200 -7.32 -16.55 13.27
CA GLN A 200 -8.66 -16.42 13.88
C GLN A 200 -9.45 -17.73 13.91
N ASN A 201 -9.19 -18.64 12.96
CA ASN A 201 -9.99 -19.86 12.76
C ASN A 201 -9.34 -21.13 13.34
N PHE A 202 -8.14 -21.05 13.92
CA PHE A 202 -7.40 -22.21 14.38
C PHE A 202 -7.13 -22.19 15.90
N ASP A 203 -7.50 -23.29 16.56
CA ASP A 203 -7.03 -23.60 17.91
C ASP A 203 -5.53 -23.95 17.87
N LEU A 204 -4.70 -23.16 18.54
CA LEU A 204 -3.23 -23.24 18.53
C LEU A 204 -2.65 -24.54 19.11
N ASN A 205 -3.49 -25.45 19.61
CA ASN A 205 -3.06 -26.64 20.36
C ASN A 205 -2.84 -27.89 19.48
N GLN A 206 -3.17 -27.87 18.18
CA GLN A 206 -2.92 -29.00 17.26
C GLN A 206 -2.39 -28.54 15.90
N ILE A 207 -1.06 -28.40 15.78
CA ILE A 207 -0.41 -28.23 14.48
C ILE A 207 -0.34 -29.58 13.79
N ASP A 208 -1.36 -29.88 13.00
CA ASP A 208 -1.42 -31.08 12.16
C ASP A 208 -1.01 -30.76 10.71
N VAL A 209 -0.55 -31.76 9.95
CA VAL A 209 -0.24 -31.65 8.51
C VAL A 209 -1.46 -31.15 7.73
N ALA A 210 -2.67 -31.49 8.20
CA ALA A 210 -3.93 -30.98 7.66
C ALA A 210 -4.05 -29.45 7.74
N VAL A 211 -3.49 -28.80 8.77
CA VAL A 211 -3.54 -27.34 8.95
C VAL A 211 -2.69 -26.64 7.91
N VAL A 212 -1.47 -27.14 7.68
CA VAL A 212 -0.56 -26.61 6.64
C VAL A 212 -1.18 -26.77 5.25
N LEU A 213 -1.81 -27.92 4.99
CA LEU A 213 -2.48 -28.17 3.71
C LEU A 213 -3.69 -27.25 3.51
N LYS A 214 -4.49 -27.02 4.56
CA LYS A 214 -5.62 -26.09 4.52
C LYS A 214 -5.16 -24.64 4.30
N PHE A 215 -4.08 -24.23 4.96
CA PHE A 215 -3.47 -22.91 4.73
C PHE A 215 -3.02 -22.74 3.27
N LEU A 216 -2.27 -23.72 2.73
CA LEU A 216 -1.82 -23.69 1.34
C LEU A 216 -3.01 -23.69 0.36
N GLY A 217 -4.06 -24.48 0.67
CA GLY A 217 -5.31 -24.50 -0.09
C GLY A 217 -6.00 -23.14 -0.11
N ASN A 218 -6.15 -22.49 1.04
CA ASN A 218 -6.76 -21.17 1.17
C ASN A 218 -5.93 -20.10 0.43
N PHE A 219 -4.61 -20.13 0.56
CA PHE A 219 -3.72 -19.24 -0.18
C PHE A 219 -3.89 -19.42 -1.69
N CYS A 220 -3.82 -20.67 -2.18
CA CYS A 220 -4.02 -20.97 -3.61
C CYS A 220 -5.40 -20.54 -4.09
N TYR A 221 -6.45 -20.76 -3.29
CA TYR A 221 -7.81 -20.35 -3.61
C TYR A 221 -7.95 -18.83 -3.75
N LEU A 222 -7.49 -18.08 -2.75
CA LEU A 222 -7.54 -16.61 -2.76
C LEU A 222 -6.68 -16.05 -3.89
N PHE A 223 -5.47 -16.57 -4.07
CA PHE A 223 -4.55 -16.14 -5.11
C PHE A 223 -5.12 -16.38 -6.52
N LEU A 224 -5.58 -17.60 -6.81
CA LEU A 224 -6.09 -17.96 -8.13
C LEU A 224 -7.42 -17.28 -8.44
N SER A 225 -8.34 -17.23 -7.48
CA SER A 225 -9.67 -16.61 -7.68
C SER A 225 -9.56 -15.09 -7.88
N SER A 226 -8.74 -14.40 -7.09
CA SER A 226 -8.48 -12.95 -7.25
C SER A 226 -7.81 -12.66 -8.59
N THR A 227 -6.80 -13.47 -8.95
CA THR A 227 -6.11 -13.35 -10.25
C THR A 227 -7.10 -13.57 -11.41
N PHE A 228 -7.94 -14.61 -11.32
CA PHE A 228 -8.94 -14.92 -12.34
C PHE A 228 -9.94 -13.78 -12.52
N LEU A 229 -10.46 -13.22 -11.41
CA LEU A 229 -11.39 -12.10 -11.44
C LEU A 229 -10.75 -10.86 -12.10
N GLY A 230 -9.51 -10.55 -11.77
CA GLY A 230 -8.77 -9.42 -12.35
C GLY A 230 -8.53 -9.60 -13.85
N VAL A 231 -8.11 -10.80 -14.25
CA VAL A 231 -7.94 -11.17 -15.66
C VAL A 231 -9.25 -11.08 -16.43
N PHE A 232 -10.33 -11.61 -15.85
CA PHE A 232 -11.66 -11.56 -16.43
C PHE A 232 -12.14 -10.11 -16.64
N ALA A 233 -12.03 -9.25 -15.63
CA ALA A 233 -12.43 -7.84 -15.72
C ALA A 233 -11.60 -7.07 -16.77
N GLY A 234 -10.28 -7.33 -16.83
CA GLY A 234 -9.39 -6.74 -17.83
C GLY A 234 -9.72 -7.17 -19.25
N LEU A 235 -9.98 -8.47 -19.48
CA LEU A 235 -10.39 -9.01 -20.78
C LEU A 235 -11.78 -8.50 -21.18
N LEU A 236 -12.71 -8.40 -20.24
CA LEU A 236 -14.05 -7.85 -20.46
C LEU A 236 -13.98 -6.40 -20.91
N SER A 237 -13.15 -5.58 -20.26
CA SER A 237 -12.87 -4.20 -20.70
C SER A 237 -12.32 -4.15 -22.13
N ALA A 238 -11.32 -4.98 -22.44
CA ALA A 238 -10.74 -5.07 -23.78
C ALA A 238 -11.78 -5.48 -24.84
N TYR A 239 -12.68 -6.41 -24.50
CA TYR A 239 -13.76 -6.88 -25.36
C TYR A 239 -14.80 -5.78 -25.62
N ILE A 240 -15.24 -5.08 -24.58
CA ILE A 240 -16.24 -4.01 -24.68
C ILE A 240 -15.71 -2.89 -25.59
N ILE A 241 -14.48 -2.41 -25.34
CA ILE A 241 -13.86 -1.35 -26.14
C ILE A 241 -13.72 -1.76 -27.60
N LYS A 242 -13.26 -3.00 -27.85
CA LYS A 242 -13.09 -3.52 -29.21
C LYS A 242 -14.41 -3.71 -29.95
N LYS A 243 -15.42 -4.29 -29.30
CA LYS A 243 -16.70 -4.66 -29.94
C LYS A 243 -17.62 -3.47 -30.16
N LEU A 244 -17.67 -2.54 -29.21
CA LEU A 244 -18.52 -1.36 -29.31
C LEU A 244 -17.87 -0.22 -30.12
N TYR A 245 -16.65 -0.41 -30.64
CA TYR A 245 -15.92 0.59 -31.43
C TYR A 245 -15.89 1.98 -30.76
N ILE A 246 -15.74 2.01 -29.43
CA ILE A 246 -15.85 3.24 -28.62
C ILE A 246 -14.84 4.30 -29.08
N GLY A 247 -13.64 3.88 -29.51
CA GLY A 247 -12.58 4.76 -29.97
C GLY A 247 -12.91 5.64 -31.17
N ARG A 248 -13.93 5.30 -31.96
CA ARG A 248 -14.37 6.17 -33.07
C ARG A 248 -15.13 7.40 -32.58
N HIS A 249 -15.70 7.36 -31.37
CA HIS A 249 -16.68 8.35 -30.90
C HIS A 249 -16.13 9.34 -29.86
N SER A 250 -15.18 8.94 -29.00
CA SER A 250 -14.56 9.86 -28.04
C SER A 250 -13.44 9.17 -27.23
N THR A 251 -12.32 9.85 -27.04
CA THR A 251 -11.23 9.42 -26.14
C THR A 251 -11.68 9.30 -24.69
N ASP A 252 -12.48 10.24 -24.19
CA ASP A 252 -12.88 10.28 -22.77
C ASP A 252 -13.65 9.04 -22.33
N ARG A 253 -14.50 8.48 -23.21
CA ARG A 253 -15.26 7.25 -22.92
C ARG A 253 -14.35 6.04 -22.77
N GLU A 254 -13.28 5.94 -23.56
CA GLU A 254 -12.33 4.82 -23.45
C GLU A 254 -11.60 4.87 -22.11
N VAL A 255 -11.09 6.05 -21.74
CA VAL A 255 -10.35 6.25 -20.49
C VAL A 255 -11.27 6.05 -19.29
N ALA A 256 -12.48 6.62 -19.30
CA ALA A 256 -13.46 6.45 -18.24
C ALA A 256 -13.85 4.98 -18.04
N LEU A 257 -14.07 4.24 -19.12
CA LEU A 257 -14.43 2.82 -19.03
C LEU A 257 -13.29 1.99 -18.45
N MET A 258 -12.03 2.28 -18.81
CA MET A 258 -10.89 1.60 -18.20
C MET A 258 -10.80 1.87 -16.69
N MET A 259 -10.98 3.11 -16.23
CA MET A 259 -10.99 3.45 -14.81
C MET A 259 -12.13 2.77 -14.05
N LEU A 260 -13.35 2.85 -14.58
CA LEU A 260 -14.53 2.26 -13.95
C LEU A 260 -14.43 0.73 -13.89
N MET A 261 -13.91 0.08 -14.93
CA MET A 261 -13.71 -1.37 -14.94
C MET A 261 -12.63 -1.82 -13.94
N ALA A 262 -11.56 -1.04 -13.77
CA ALA A 262 -10.55 -1.32 -12.76
C ALA A 262 -11.14 -1.20 -11.34
N TYR A 263 -11.87 -0.12 -11.07
CA TYR A 263 -12.54 0.10 -9.79
C TYR A 263 -13.61 -0.97 -9.50
N LEU A 264 -14.41 -1.33 -10.51
CA LEU A 264 -15.40 -2.41 -10.40
C LEU A 264 -14.75 -3.74 -10.06
N SER A 265 -13.58 -4.04 -10.64
CA SER A 265 -12.85 -5.28 -10.33
C SER A 265 -12.41 -5.34 -8.87
N TYR A 266 -11.96 -4.20 -8.32
CA TYR A 266 -11.60 -4.08 -6.90
C TYR A 266 -12.82 -4.28 -6.00
N MET A 267 -13.89 -3.52 -6.22
CA MET A 267 -15.09 -3.61 -5.37
C MET A 267 -15.74 -4.99 -5.43
N LEU A 268 -15.72 -5.65 -6.59
CA LEU A 268 -16.26 -7.00 -6.73
C LEU A 268 -15.39 -8.03 -6.00
N ALA A 269 -14.08 -7.83 -5.92
CA ALA A 269 -13.20 -8.69 -5.12
C ALA A 269 -13.49 -8.53 -3.62
N GLU A 270 -13.62 -7.30 -3.14
CA GLU A 270 -13.97 -7.03 -1.73
C GLU A 270 -15.34 -7.63 -1.36
N LEU A 271 -16.34 -7.53 -2.25
CA LEU A 271 -17.65 -8.17 -2.05
C LEU A 271 -17.62 -9.71 -2.03
N LEU A 272 -16.57 -10.31 -2.59
CA LEU A 272 -16.41 -11.76 -2.67
C LEU A 272 -15.38 -12.29 -1.65
N ASP A 273 -14.95 -11.46 -0.69
CA ASP A 273 -13.89 -11.77 0.27
C ASP A 273 -12.57 -12.25 -0.41
N LEU A 274 -12.29 -11.71 -1.60
CA LEU A 274 -11.07 -11.94 -2.36
C LEU A 274 -10.07 -10.78 -2.14
N SER A 275 -8.83 -10.93 -2.62
CA SER A 275 -7.85 -9.84 -2.53
C SER A 275 -8.13 -8.78 -3.61
N GLY A 276 -8.68 -7.63 -3.20
CA GLY A 276 -8.91 -6.48 -4.08
C GLY A 276 -7.62 -5.98 -4.73
N ILE A 277 -6.54 -5.89 -3.95
CA ILE A 277 -5.19 -5.46 -4.39
C ILE A 277 -4.68 -6.35 -5.52
N LEU A 278 -4.73 -7.68 -5.33
CA LEU A 278 -4.29 -8.64 -6.34
C LEU A 278 -5.17 -8.57 -7.60
N THR A 279 -6.49 -8.44 -7.41
CA THR A 279 -7.48 -8.38 -8.50
C THR A 279 -7.26 -7.15 -9.39
N VAL A 280 -7.19 -5.96 -8.80
CA VAL A 280 -7.02 -4.71 -9.56
C VAL A 280 -5.65 -4.63 -10.24
N PHE A 281 -4.61 -5.21 -9.62
CA PHE A 281 -3.28 -5.29 -10.21
C PHE A 281 -3.27 -6.12 -11.50
N PHE A 282 -3.80 -7.35 -11.46
CA PHE A 282 -3.88 -8.20 -12.66
C PHE A 282 -4.83 -7.63 -13.72
N CYS A 283 -5.91 -6.97 -13.30
CA CYS A 283 -6.76 -6.18 -14.19
C CYS A 283 -5.95 -5.12 -14.95
N GLY A 284 -5.11 -4.35 -14.25
CA GLY A 284 -4.19 -3.37 -14.84
C GLY A 284 -3.20 -3.98 -15.85
N ILE A 285 -2.56 -5.10 -15.51
CA ILE A 285 -1.63 -5.82 -16.40
C ILE A 285 -2.32 -6.21 -17.72
N VAL A 286 -3.50 -6.82 -17.61
CA VAL A 286 -4.28 -7.36 -18.73
C VAL A 286 -4.81 -6.24 -19.59
N MET A 287 -5.37 -5.18 -18.99
CA MET A 287 -5.81 -3.99 -19.73
C MET A 287 -4.66 -3.33 -20.48
N SER A 288 -3.51 -3.16 -19.83
CA SER A 288 -2.33 -2.62 -20.50
C SER A 288 -1.90 -3.51 -21.68
N HIS A 289 -2.22 -4.83 -21.70
CA HIS A 289 -1.72 -5.75 -22.73
C HIS A 289 -2.70 -5.84 -23.90
N TYR A 290 -3.98 -5.97 -23.61
CA TYR A 290 -5.03 -6.10 -24.62
C TYR A 290 -5.71 -4.77 -24.91
N THR A 291 -6.22 -4.08 -23.88
CA THR A 291 -6.96 -2.82 -24.05
C THR A 291 -6.10 -1.72 -24.66
N TRP A 292 -4.83 -1.58 -24.23
CA TRP A 292 -3.91 -0.58 -24.79
C TRP A 292 -3.79 -0.64 -26.32
N HIS A 293 -3.83 -1.84 -26.90
CA HIS A 293 -3.73 -2.02 -28.35
C HIS A 293 -5.06 -1.80 -29.07
N ASN A 294 -6.19 -1.87 -28.35
CA ASN A 294 -7.53 -1.67 -28.91
C ASN A 294 -8.00 -0.21 -28.87
N VAL A 295 -7.42 0.63 -28.00
CA VAL A 295 -7.75 2.07 -27.89
C VAL A 295 -7.02 2.91 -28.94
N THR A 296 -7.55 4.12 -29.20
CA THR A 296 -6.93 5.07 -30.14
C THR A 296 -5.59 5.62 -29.64
N GLU A 297 -4.78 6.18 -30.55
CA GLU A 297 -3.49 6.79 -30.19
C GLU A 297 -3.63 7.97 -29.22
N SER A 298 -4.64 8.83 -29.44
CA SER A 298 -4.97 9.91 -28.50
C SER A 298 -5.32 9.35 -27.12
N SER A 299 -6.15 8.31 -27.07
CA SER A 299 -6.51 7.66 -25.81
C SER A 299 -5.32 7.02 -25.10
N ARG A 300 -4.33 6.45 -25.82
CA ARG A 300 -3.12 5.91 -25.18
C ARG A 300 -2.36 6.97 -24.40
N VAL A 301 -2.18 8.14 -24.99
CA VAL A 301 -1.50 9.28 -24.33
C VAL A 301 -2.32 9.74 -23.13
N THR A 302 -3.61 10.00 -23.32
CA THR A 302 -4.51 10.45 -22.24
C THR A 302 -4.57 9.46 -21.09
N THR A 303 -4.68 8.16 -21.39
CA THR A 303 -4.73 7.07 -20.40
C THR A 303 -3.48 7.05 -19.53
N LYS A 304 -2.29 7.17 -20.15
CA LYS A 304 -1.02 7.17 -19.42
C LYS A 304 -0.95 8.33 -18.42
N HIS A 305 -1.32 9.54 -18.86
CA HIS A 305 -1.30 10.71 -17.98
C HIS A 305 -2.42 10.69 -16.94
N ALA A 306 -3.64 10.27 -17.30
CA ALA A 306 -4.77 10.18 -16.39
C ALA A 306 -4.50 9.20 -15.24
N PHE A 307 -3.97 8.01 -15.54
CA PHE A 307 -3.69 7.01 -14.50
C PHE A 307 -2.52 7.43 -13.62
N ALA A 308 -1.48 8.01 -14.20
CA ALA A 308 -0.34 8.54 -13.44
C ALA A 308 -0.75 9.71 -12.52
N THR A 309 -1.56 10.65 -13.01
CA THR A 309 -2.04 11.79 -12.20
C THR A 309 -2.97 11.35 -11.08
N LEU A 310 -3.88 10.40 -11.34
CA LEU A 310 -4.76 9.86 -10.30
C LEU A 310 -3.99 9.11 -9.22
N SER A 311 -3.02 8.26 -9.62
CA SER A 311 -2.08 7.59 -8.71
C SER A 311 -1.31 8.60 -7.86
N PHE A 312 -0.75 9.63 -8.49
CA PHE A 312 0.03 10.66 -7.81
C PHE A 312 -0.78 11.45 -6.77
N ILE A 313 -2.02 11.83 -7.09
CA ILE A 313 -2.91 12.51 -6.14
C ILE A 313 -3.28 11.58 -4.99
N ALA A 314 -3.61 10.31 -5.28
CA ALA A 314 -3.96 9.33 -4.25
C ALA A 314 -2.77 9.03 -3.31
N GLU A 315 -1.57 8.91 -3.87
CA GLU A 315 -0.32 8.75 -3.12
C GLU A 315 -0.02 9.98 -2.25
N THR A 316 -0.07 11.18 -2.81
CA THR A 316 0.17 12.41 -2.03
C THR A 316 -0.84 12.54 -0.88
N SER A 317 -2.09 12.16 -1.14
CA SER A 317 -3.16 12.10 -0.13
C SER A 317 -2.81 11.10 0.97
N LEU A 318 -2.34 9.90 0.62
CA LEU A 318 -1.92 8.87 1.57
C LEU A 318 -0.85 9.39 2.54
N PHE A 319 0.25 9.95 2.04
CA PHE A 319 1.33 10.45 2.91
C PHE A 319 0.91 11.63 3.77
N LEU A 320 0.08 12.52 3.21
CA LEU A 320 -0.49 13.62 3.96
C LEU A 320 -1.36 13.10 5.12
N TYR A 321 -2.25 12.13 4.85
CA TYR A 321 -3.09 11.50 5.87
C TYR A 321 -2.26 10.77 6.93
N VAL A 322 -1.28 9.94 6.55
CA VAL A 322 -0.40 9.23 7.50
C VAL A 322 0.38 10.21 8.37
N GLY A 323 0.88 11.31 7.79
CA GLY A 323 1.58 12.34 8.54
C GLY A 323 0.68 13.06 9.56
N MET A 324 -0.58 13.31 9.20
CA MET A 324 -1.57 13.89 10.11
C MET A 324 -1.96 12.92 11.23
N ASP A 325 -2.20 11.65 10.88
CA ASP A 325 -2.64 10.59 11.79
C ASP A 325 -1.57 10.20 12.83
N ALA A 326 -0.28 10.32 12.49
CA ALA A 326 0.82 10.02 13.40
C ALA A 326 0.80 10.82 14.72
N LEU A 327 0.10 11.95 14.76
CA LEU A 327 0.00 12.85 15.92
C LEU A 327 -1.37 12.78 16.64
N ASP A 328 -2.19 11.78 16.34
CA ASP A 328 -3.48 11.59 17.00
C ASP A 328 -3.30 11.19 18.48
N ILE A 329 -3.71 12.09 19.39
CA ILE A 329 -3.47 11.97 20.82
C ILE A 329 -4.15 10.74 21.45
N GLU A 330 -5.27 10.27 20.89
CA GLU A 330 -6.00 9.10 21.41
C GLU A 330 -5.16 7.82 21.24
N LYS A 331 -4.40 7.71 20.15
CA LYS A 331 -3.46 6.60 19.91
C LYS A 331 -2.26 6.66 20.86
N TRP A 332 -1.88 7.87 21.29
CA TRP A 332 -0.78 8.09 22.23
C TRP A 332 -1.22 8.08 23.70
N GLU A 333 -2.50 7.96 24.02
CA GLU A 333 -2.99 7.89 25.41
C GLU A 333 -2.40 6.65 26.12
N PHE A 334 -2.34 5.51 25.43
CA PHE A 334 -1.66 4.30 25.92
C PHE A 334 -0.15 4.50 26.12
N ALA A 335 0.47 5.40 25.35
CA ALA A 335 1.88 5.75 25.48
C ALA A 335 2.14 6.81 26.59
N SER A 336 1.11 7.56 26.99
CA SER A 336 1.21 8.64 27.99
C SER A 336 1.47 8.12 29.40
N ASP A 337 1.06 6.88 29.72
CA ASP A 337 1.33 6.26 31.02
C ASP A 337 2.82 5.90 31.20
N SER A 338 3.55 5.60 30.11
CA SER A 338 4.99 5.37 30.15
C SER A 338 5.63 5.59 28.76
N PRO A 339 6.06 6.83 28.43
CA PRO A 339 6.63 7.14 27.12
C PRO A 339 7.91 6.34 26.83
N GLY A 340 8.70 6.05 27.86
CA GLY A 340 9.89 5.20 27.74
C GLY A 340 9.57 3.75 27.34
N LYS A 341 8.48 3.18 27.86
CA LYS A 341 8.04 1.82 27.51
C LYS A 341 7.49 1.76 26.09
N SER A 342 6.70 2.76 25.68
CA SER A 342 6.18 2.83 24.30
C SER A 342 7.30 2.95 23.26
N ILE A 343 8.25 3.85 23.46
CA ILE A 343 9.41 4.00 22.56
C ILE A 343 10.22 2.70 22.50
N CYS A 344 10.40 2.03 23.64
CA CYS A 344 11.10 0.75 23.70
C CYS A 344 10.37 -0.34 22.89
N ILE A 345 9.04 -0.47 23.06
CA ILE A 345 8.22 -1.44 22.32
C ILE A 345 8.28 -1.15 20.82
N SER A 346 8.08 0.10 20.40
CA SER A 346 8.16 0.50 18.98
C SER A 346 9.54 0.23 18.39
N SER A 347 10.61 0.53 19.13
CA SER A 347 11.99 0.26 18.68
C SER A 347 12.28 -1.22 18.56
N ILE A 348 11.79 -2.05 19.48
CA ILE A 348 11.94 -3.50 19.42
C ILE A 348 11.18 -4.05 18.22
N LEU A 349 9.93 -3.61 18.02
CA LEU A 349 9.10 -4.05 16.92
C LEU A 349 9.72 -3.67 15.57
N LEU A 350 10.22 -2.44 15.44
CA LEU A 350 10.98 -2.00 14.26
C LEU A 350 12.22 -2.86 14.03
N GLY A 351 12.97 -3.17 15.09
CA GLY A 351 14.11 -4.09 15.03
C GLY A 351 13.71 -5.50 14.55
N LEU A 352 12.61 -6.05 15.06
CA LEU A 352 12.08 -7.34 14.64
C LEU A 352 11.65 -7.35 13.17
N VAL A 353 11.00 -6.28 12.68
CA VAL A 353 10.63 -6.14 11.26
C VAL A 353 11.88 -6.09 10.39
N LEU A 354 12.91 -5.33 10.77
CA LEU A 354 14.17 -5.28 10.02
C LEU A 354 14.89 -6.64 9.99
N VAL A 355 14.91 -7.35 11.11
CA VAL A 355 15.48 -8.70 11.20
C VAL A 355 14.66 -9.69 10.36
N GLY A 356 13.34 -9.64 10.44
CA GLY A 356 12.43 -10.45 9.62
C GLY A 356 12.70 -10.25 8.13
N ARG A 357 12.84 -9.00 7.69
CA ARG A 357 13.18 -8.66 6.30
C ARG A 357 14.54 -9.20 5.88
N ALA A 358 15.57 -8.97 6.69
CA ALA A 358 16.90 -9.53 6.43
C ALA A 358 16.90 -11.07 6.37
N ALA A 359 16.12 -11.73 7.24
CA ALA A 359 16.07 -13.18 7.35
C ALA A 359 15.54 -13.87 6.10
N PHE A 360 14.69 -13.22 5.29
CA PHE A 360 14.24 -13.81 4.02
C PHE A 360 14.95 -13.23 2.79
N VAL A 361 15.26 -11.94 2.76
CA VAL A 361 15.82 -11.29 1.56
C VAL A 361 17.18 -11.90 1.18
N PHE A 362 18.10 -12.08 2.12
CA PHE A 362 19.44 -12.62 1.81
C PHE A 362 19.40 -14.12 1.43
N PRO A 363 18.73 -15.02 2.18
CA PRO A 363 18.70 -16.43 1.82
C PRO A 363 17.92 -16.70 0.54
N LEU A 364 16.77 -16.05 0.34
CA LEU A 364 15.95 -16.26 -0.86
C LEU A 364 16.60 -15.64 -2.10
N SER A 365 17.30 -14.52 -1.98
CA SER A 365 18.06 -13.96 -3.11
C SER A 365 19.24 -14.86 -3.49
N PHE A 366 19.93 -15.47 -2.52
CA PHE A 366 20.94 -16.47 -2.78
C PHE A 366 20.35 -17.68 -3.51
N LEU A 367 19.25 -18.26 -3.00
CA LEU A 367 18.58 -19.39 -3.62
C LEU A 367 18.09 -19.07 -5.04
N SER A 368 17.47 -17.89 -5.23
CA SER A 368 17.02 -17.46 -6.55
C SER A 368 18.19 -17.27 -7.52
N ASN A 369 19.32 -16.73 -7.05
CA ASN A 369 20.52 -16.56 -7.87
C ASN A 369 21.16 -17.87 -8.33
N LEU A 370 20.98 -18.97 -7.58
CA LEU A 370 21.43 -20.30 -8.00
C LEU A 370 20.61 -20.85 -9.18
N THR A 371 19.31 -20.54 -9.21
CA THR A 371 18.41 -21.00 -10.28
C THR A 371 18.56 -20.22 -11.59
N LYS A 372 19.18 -19.03 -11.55
CA LYS A 372 19.29 -18.12 -12.70
C LYS A 372 20.53 -18.39 -13.53
N LYS A 373 20.30 -18.69 -14.82
CA LYS A 373 21.35 -19.07 -15.78
C LYS A 373 22.13 -17.87 -16.36
N THR A 374 21.55 -16.67 -16.39
CA THR A 374 22.21 -15.48 -16.95
C THR A 374 22.62 -14.47 -15.87
N PRO A 375 23.79 -13.81 -16.00
CA PRO A 375 24.28 -12.86 -14.99
C PRO A 375 23.41 -11.59 -14.90
N LEU A 376 22.75 -11.19 -15.99
CA LEU A 376 21.83 -10.03 -16.04
C LEU A 376 20.52 -10.25 -15.28
N GLU A 377 20.19 -11.50 -14.93
CA GLU A 377 19.00 -11.84 -14.17
C GLU A 377 19.28 -11.94 -12.66
N LYS A 378 20.56 -12.04 -12.26
CA LYS A 378 20.95 -12.20 -10.86
C LYS A 378 20.66 -10.93 -10.07
N ILE A 379 20.11 -11.11 -8.87
CA ILE A 379 19.87 -10.05 -7.91
C ILE A 379 21.22 -9.68 -7.30
N THR A 380 21.72 -8.50 -7.65
CA THR A 380 23.01 -8.00 -7.17
C THR A 380 22.94 -7.62 -5.69
N TRP A 381 24.08 -7.61 -5.00
CA TRP A 381 24.15 -7.19 -3.59
C TRP A 381 23.53 -5.80 -3.35
N ARG A 382 23.75 -4.85 -4.26
CA ARG A 382 23.13 -3.51 -4.17
C ARG A 382 21.60 -3.58 -4.22
N GLN A 383 21.04 -4.45 -5.07
CA GLN A 383 19.60 -4.65 -5.16
C GLN A 383 19.03 -5.41 -3.96
N GLN A 384 19.82 -6.28 -3.31
CA GLN A 384 19.40 -6.96 -2.08
C GLN A 384 19.32 -6.00 -0.90
N VAL A 385 20.23 -5.03 -0.81
CA VAL A 385 20.21 -3.99 0.25
C VAL A 385 19.17 -2.91 -0.03
N SER A 386 18.82 -2.69 -1.30
CA SER A 386 17.79 -1.72 -1.69
C SER A 386 16.37 -2.29 -1.62
N ASN A 387 16.22 -3.61 -1.43
CA ASN A 387 14.96 -4.27 -1.12
C ASN A 387 14.89 -4.52 0.38
#